data_AF-K9H1U9-F1
#
_entry.id   AF-K9H1U9-F1
#
_cell.length_a   1.000
_cell.length_b   1.000
_cell.length_c   1.000
_cell.angle_alpha   90.00
_cell.angle_beta   90.00
_cell.angle_gamma   90.00
#
_symmetry.space_group_name_H-M   'P 1'
#
loop_
_entity.id
_entity.type
_entity.pdbx_description
1 polymer ?
#
loop_
_entity_poly.entity_id
_entity_poly.type
_entity_poly.pdbx_seq_one_letter_code
_entity_poly.pdbx_strand_id
1 'polypeptide(L)' 'MDLPTTATAFGAAAALFGLSVWLDRRPYVPGKPWRFPARLVMALSLLVMLVLGAHIVSLVTGKPFTGRAGF' A
#
# COMPACT_ATOMS: atom_id res chain seq x y z
N MET A 1 11.81 -11.99 -3.93
CA MET A 1 12.26 -11.10 -2.84
C MET A 1 12.28 -11.91 -1.57
N ASP A 2 13.21 -11.63 -0.68
CA ASP A 2 13.29 -12.35 0.59
C ASP A 2 12.28 -11.75 1.58
N LEU A 3 11.94 -12.52 2.62
CA LEU A 3 10.99 -12.11 3.67
C LEU A 3 11.32 -10.73 4.28
N PRO A 4 12.57 -10.41 4.69
CA PRO A 4 12.87 -9.09 5.26
C PRO A 4 12.65 -7.96 4.25
N THR A 5 13.02 -8.14 2.98
CA THR A 5 12.83 -7.14 1.93
C THR A 5 11.35 -6.89 1.64
N THR A 6 10.55 -7.97 1.64
CA THR A 6 9.11 -7.86 1.42
C THR A 6 8.43 -7.16 2.60
N ALA A 7 8.86 -7.45 3.83
CA ALA A 7 8.35 -6.81 5.04
C ALA A 7 8.68 -5.30 5.10
N THR A 8 9.91 -4.90 4.73
CA THR A 8 10.28 -3.47 4.68
C THR A 8 9.51 -2.73 3.59
N ALA A 9 9.34 -3.33 2.41
CA ALA A 9 8.52 -2.77 1.35
C ALA A 9 7.04 -2.62 1.76
N PHE A 10 6.49 -3.62 2.47
CA PHE A 10 5.13 -3.56 3.00
C PHE A 10 4.99 -2.44 4.05
N GLY A 11 5.95 -2.32 4.96
CA GLY A 11 5.99 -1.25 5.95
C GLY A 11 6.05 0.15 5.31
N ALA A 12 6.87 0.32 4.26
CA ALA A 12 6.94 1.57 3.51
C ALA A 12 5.61 1.90 2.81
N ALA A 13 4.96 0.91 2.19
CA ALA A 13 3.64 1.09 1.57
C ALA A 13 2.57 1.47 2.61
N ALA A 14 2.59 0.84 3.79
CA ALA A 14 1.70 1.19 4.90
C ALA A 14 1.92 2.61 5.42
N ALA A 15 3.18 3.04 5.53
CA ALA A 15 3.52 4.41 5.92
C ALA A 15 3.02 5.45 4.89
N LEU A 16 3.20 5.17 3.60
CA LEU A 16 2.69 6.03 2.51
C LEU A 16 1.16 6.09 2.51
N PHE A 17 0.49 4.97 2.74
CA PHE A 17 -0.97 4.92 2.87
C PHE A 17 -1.44 5.79 4.05
N GLY A 18 -0.86 5.59 5.24
CA GLY A 18 -1.19 6.39 6.43
C GLY A 18 -0.93 7.89 6.24
N LEU A 19 0.19 8.24 5.62
CA LEU A 19 0.52 9.62 5.29
C LEU A 19 -0.50 10.23 4.32
N SER A 20 -0.90 9.47 3.30
CA SER A 20 -1.89 9.91 2.32
C SER A 20 -3.26 10.13 2.94
N VAL A 21 -3.70 9.23 3.84
CA VAL A 21 -4.94 9.40 4.62
C VAL A 21 -4.87 10.64 5.49
N TRP A 22 -3.74 10.87 6.17
CA TRP A 22 -3.56 12.06 7.00
C TRP A 22 -3.61 13.35 6.18
N LEU A 23 -3.00 13.35 4.99
CA LEU A 23 -3.04 14.49 4.07
C LEU A 23 -4.45 14.75 3.53
N ASP A 24 -5.21 13.71 3.16
CA ASP A 24 -6.57 13.83 2.64
C ASP A 24 -7.56 14.32 3.71
N ARG A 25 -7.32 14.01 4.99
CA ARG A 25 -8.11 14.50 6.13
C ARG A 25 -7.83 15.94 6.53
N ARG A 26 -6.84 16.61 5.94
CA ARG A 26 -6.58 18.02 6.26
C ARG A 26 -7.71 18.92 5.75
N PRO A 27 -8.12 19.94 6.53
CA PRO A 27 -9.18 20.84 6.12
C PRO A 27 -8.82 21.56 4.82
N TYR A 28 -9.80 21.67 3.93
CA TYR A 28 -9.66 22.39 2.67
C TYR A 28 -9.42 23.89 2.94
N VAL A 29 -8.39 24.46 2.30
CA VAL A 29 -8.06 25.88 2.38
C VAL A 29 -8.37 26.52 1.02
N PRO A 30 -9.38 27.41 0.93
CA PRO A 30 -9.71 28.11 -0.31
C PRO A 30 -8.49 28.85 -0.89
N GLY A 31 -8.31 28.78 -2.21
CA GLY A 31 -7.18 29.41 -2.89
C GLY A 31 -5.82 28.71 -2.75
N LYS A 32 -5.74 27.61 -1.98
CA LYS A 32 -4.53 26.77 -1.97
C LYS A 32 -4.51 25.88 -3.23
N PRO A 33 -3.46 25.94 -4.06
CA PRO A 33 -3.34 25.05 -5.20
C PRO A 33 -3.24 23.59 -4.73
N TRP A 34 -3.93 22.68 -5.43
CA TRP A 34 -3.85 21.26 -5.17
C TRP A 34 -2.50 20.72 -5.66
N ARG A 35 -1.55 20.51 -4.74
CA ARG A 35 -0.16 20.15 -5.07
C ARG A 35 0.11 18.66 -5.06
N PHE A 36 -0.68 17.88 -4.33
CA PHE A 36 -0.39 16.47 -4.09
C PHE A 36 -1.64 15.60 -4.24
N PRO A 37 -1.64 14.60 -5.16
CA PRO A 37 -2.78 13.75 -5.41
C PRO A 37 -2.88 12.64 -4.35
N ALA A 38 -3.13 13.02 -3.09
CA ALA A 38 -3.15 12.11 -1.93
C ALA A 38 -4.05 10.89 -2.14
N ARG A 39 -5.22 11.07 -2.77
CA ARG A 39 -6.17 9.97 -3.05
C ARG A 39 -5.63 8.95 -4.04
N LEU A 40 -4.89 9.39 -5.06
CA LEU A 40 -4.27 8.49 -6.04
C LEU A 40 -3.16 7.68 -5.36
N VAL A 41 -2.32 8.35 -4.58
CA VAL A 41 -1.24 7.69 -3.81
C VAL A 41 -1.83 6.70 -2.81
N MET A 42 -2.91 7.07 -2.12
CA MET A 42 -3.63 6.18 -1.19
C MET A 42 -4.12 4.91 -1.89
N ALA A 43 -4.75 5.03 -3.06
CA ALA A 43 -5.23 3.86 -3.82
C ALA A 43 -4.09 2.94 -4.27
N LEU A 44 -2.99 3.52 -4.77
CA LEU A 44 -1.82 2.75 -5.19
C LEU A 44 -1.12 2.07 -4.01
N SER A 45 -0.94 2.79 -2.90
CA SER A 45 -0.34 2.22 -1.69
C SER A 45 -1.16 1.06 -1.15
N LEU A 46 -2.50 1.16 -1.16
CA LEU A 46 -3.38 0.06 -0.76
C LEU A 46 -3.19 -1.16 -1.66
N LEU A 47 -3.14 -0.96 -2.98
CA LEU A 47 -2.96 -2.04 -3.95
C LEU A 47 -1.61 -2.75 -3.77
N VAL A 48 -0.54 -1.97 -3.58
CA VAL A 48 0.80 -2.51 -3.27
C VAL A 48 0.80 -3.29 -1.95
N MET A 49 0.13 -2.79 -0.91
CA MET A 49 -0.01 -3.50 0.36
C MET A 49 -0.70 -4.85 0.19
N LEU A 50 -1.77 -4.92 -0.61
CA LEU A 50 -2.47 -6.19 -0.85
C LEU A 50 -1.58 -7.21 -1.55
N VAL A 51 -0.83 -6.78 -2.58
CA VAL A 51 0.09 -7.64 -3.32
C VAL A 51 1.24 -8.12 -2.44
N LEU A 52 1.88 -7.21 -1.70
CA LEU A 52 2.97 -7.56 -0.79
C LEU A 52 2.47 -8.43 0.37
N GLY A 53 1.27 -8.18 0.88
CA GLY A 53 0.64 -9.02 1.91
C GLY A 53 0.44 -10.46 1.41
N ALA A 54 -0.09 -10.63 0.20
CA ALA A 54 -0.20 -11.95 -0.43
C ALA A 54 1.17 -12.62 -0.64
N HIS A 55 2.19 -11.83 -0.98
CA HIS A 55 3.56 -12.34 -1.11
C HIS A 55 4.13 -12.79 0.24
N ILE A 56 3.93 -12.04 1.32
CA ILE A 56 4.34 -12.43 2.68
C ILE A 56 3.65 -13.73 3.10
N VAL A 57 2.34 -13.85 2.87
CA VAL A 57 1.60 -15.11 3.14
C VAL A 57 2.21 -16.27 2.36
N SER A 58 2.58 -16.05 1.10
CA SER A 58 3.20 -17.08 0.27
C SER A 58 4.58 -17.51 0.81
N LEU A 59 5.40 -16.53 1.23
CA LEU A 59 6.74 -16.78 1.79
C LEU A 59 6.67 -17.53 3.13
N VAL A 60 5.73 -17.15 4.01
CA VAL A 60 5.55 -17.79 5.32
C VAL A 60 4.97 -19.20 5.18
N THR A 61 4.06 -19.40 4.22
CA THR A 61 3.36 -20.69 4.04
C THR A 61 4.16 -21.66 3.16
N GLY A 62 5.14 -21.17 2.38
CA GLY A 62 5.87 -21.94 1.37
C GLY A 62 5.02 -22.38 0.17
N LYS A 63 3.77 -21.89 0.07
CA LYS A 63 2.83 -22.18 -1.02
C LYS A 63 2.43 -20.86 -1.68
N PRO A 64 2.42 -20.78 -3.01
CA PRO A 64 1.97 -19.57 -3.68
C PRO A 64 0.51 -19.28 -3.31
N PHE A 65 0.22 -18.02 -2.98
CA PHE A 65 -1.14 -17.56 -2.75
C PHE A 65 -1.90 -17.53 -4.08
N THR A 66 -2.69 -18.57 -4.34
CA THR A 66 -3.56 -18.68 -5.53
C THR A 66 -4.95 -18.12 -5.22
N GLY A 67 -5.43 -17.20 -6.06
CA GLY A 67 -6.80 -16.68 -5.97
C GLY A 67 -7.86 -17.72 -6.40
N ARG A 68 -9.14 -17.40 -6.21
CA ARG A 68 -10.27 -18.26 -6.64
C ARG A 68 -10.28 -18.56 -8.15
N ALA A 69 -9.59 -17.77 -8.96
CA ALA A 69 -9.45 -17.99 -10.40
C ALA A 69 -8.32 -18.97 -10.78
N GLY A 70 -7.55 -19.48 -9.81
CA GLY A 70 -6.41 -20.38 -10.07
C GLY A 70 -5.14 -19.67 -10.54
N PHE A 71 -5.11 -18.33 -10.50
CA PHE A 71 -3.95 -17.49 -10.76
C PHE A 71 -3.59 -16.71 -9.50
#